data_AF-A0A7W1L3J4-F1
#
_entry.id   AF-A0A7W1L3J4-F1
#
_cell.length_a   1.000
_cell.length_b   1.000
_cell.length_c   1.000
_cell.angle_alpha   90.00
_cell.angle_beta   90.00
_cell.angle_gamma   90.00
#
_symmetry.space_group_name_H-M   'P 1'
#
loop_
_entity.id
_entity.type
_entity.pdbx_description
1 polymer ?
#
loop_
_entity_poly.entity_id
_entity_poly.type
_entity_poly.pdbx_seq_one_letter_code
_entity_poly.pdbx_strand_id
1 'polypeptide(L)'
;ILATLADGQTVKVTLTKAIFTDITRNLVGKTMQPVKRALRDAQLQPGDVQGVVLVGGATRMPQIRRAVAEFFGQPPLTNLNPDEVVALGAAVQANKLAGNQERNDDWLLLDVIPLSLGLETMGGLVERIVPRNATIPVARAQEFTTFKDGQTAMAIHVVQGERDKVADCRSLARFELRGIPPMTAGAARIRVAFQVDADGLLDVAAREETTGVESSITVKPSYGLTDGEIAQMLQDSFAHAKDDMQARSLVEAQVEADRIIDATQTALAADGVFLTADERATIEQSLAQVARVRGQSDHLALRAAVEALNRATEDFASRRMDRSVARALAGKRVDAFQ
;
A
#
# COMPACT_ATOMS: atom_id res chain seq x y z
N ILE A 1 20.74 19.53 9.96
CA ILE A 1 20.42 18.16 10.40
C ILE A 1 21.26 17.88 11.64
N LEU A 2 20.62 17.52 12.74
CA LEU A 2 21.27 17.00 13.94
C LEU A 2 20.94 15.51 13.99
N ALA A 3 21.96 14.65 14.00
CA ALA A 3 21.78 13.20 14.03
C ALA A 3 22.72 12.57 15.05
N THR A 4 22.19 11.64 15.84
CA THR A 4 22.99 10.81 16.75
C THR A 4 23.34 9.52 16.02
N LEU A 5 24.63 9.27 15.87
CA LEU A 5 25.15 8.04 15.26
C LEU A 5 25.01 6.85 16.22
N ALA A 6 25.15 5.64 15.68
CA ALA A 6 25.01 4.40 16.47
C ALA A 6 26.03 4.27 17.61
N ASP A 7 27.14 5.00 17.55
CA ASP A 7 28.18 5.07 18.58
C ASP A 7 27.94 6.16 19.64
N GLY A 8 26.79 6.85 19.57
CA GLY A 8 26.40 7.92 20.49
C GLY A 8 26.97 9.30 20.14
N GLN A 9 27.79 9.43 19.09
CA GLN A 9 28.28 10.73 18.65
C GLN A 9 27.16 11.55 18.02
N THR A 10 27.05 12.83 18.40
CA THR A 10 26.08 13.76 17.80
C THR A 10 26.76 14.58 16.70
N VAL A 11 26.25 14.46 15.47
CA VAL A 11 26.75 15.23 14.33
C VAL A 11 25.75 16.30 13.93
N LYS A 12 26.22 17.53 13.79
CA LYS A 12 25.47 18.65 13.23
C LYS A 12 26.00 18.98 11.84
N VAL A 13 25.22 18.70 10.80
CA VAL A 13 25.57 19.00 9.41
C VAL A 13 24.53 19.92 8.79
N THR A 14 24.98 20.92 8.05
CA THR A 14 24.11 21.74 7.18
C THR A 14 24.00 21.07 5.82
N LEU A 15 22.82 20.53 5.50
CA LEU A 15 22.52 19.98 4.18
C LEU A 15 21.79 21.04 3.36
N THR A 16 22.46 21.61 2.37
CA THR A 16 21.83 22.58 1.47
C THR A 16 21.09 21.85 0.35
N LYS A 17 20.15 22.55 -0.31
CA LYS A 17 19.47 22.03 -1.51
C LYS A 17 20.46 21.63 -2.61
N ALA A 18 21.55 22.40 -2.78
CA ALA A 18 22.60 22.10 -3.75
C ALA A 18 23.29 20.78 -3.43
N ILE A 19 23.68 20.56 -2.16
CA ILE A 19 24.29 19.31 -1.72
C ILE A 19 23.33 18.14 -1.94
N PHE A 20 22.06 18.26 -1.54
CA PHE A 20 21.06 17.21 -1.73
C PHE A 20 20.84 16.86 -3.22
N THR A 21 20.78 17.89 -4.07
CA THR A 21 20.64 17.71 -5.52
C THR A 21 21.84 16.96 -6.10
N ASP A 22 23.04 17.27 -5.62
CA ASP A 22 24.27 16.65 -6.12
C ASP A 22 24.39 15.17 -5.70
N ILE A 23 24.17 14.87 -4.42
CA ILE A 23 24.23 13.49 -3.91
C ILE A 23 23.13 12.58 -4.49
N THR A 24 22.02 13.15 -4.99
CA THR A 24 20.92 12.40 -5.61
C THR A 24 20.97 12.39 -7.15
N ARG A 25 21.93 13.09 -7.77
CA ARG A 25 22.02 13.25 -9.23
C ARG A 25 22.04 11.92 -9.98
N ASN A 26 22.76 10.93 -9.45
CA ASN A 26 22.84 9.60 -10.05
C ASN A 26 21.48 8.88 -10.06
N LEU A 27 20.69 9.00 -8.99
CA LEU A 27 19.36 8.40 -8.88
C LEU A 27 18.38 9.05 -9.86
N VAL A 28 18.40 10.38 -9.97
CA VAL A 28 17.62 11.12 -10.99
C VAL A 28 18.02 10.65 -12.39
N GLY A 29 19.31 10.50 -12.66
CA GLY A 29 19.80 9.97 -13.94
C GLY A 29 19.29 8.55 -14.23
N LYS A 30 19.25 7.68 -13.22
CA LYS A 30 18.70 6.32 -13.35
C LYS A 30 17.21 6.33 -13.68
N THR A 31 16.41 7.20 -13.07
CA THR A 31 14.96 7.28 -13.35
C THR A 31 14.64 7.82 -14.74
N MET A 32 15.53 8.62 -15.33
CA MET A 32 15.35 9.11 -16.71
C MET A 32 15.65 8.06 -17.79
N GLN A 33 16.37 6.97 -17.47
CA GLN A 33 16.65 5.91 -18.47
C GLN A 33 15.38 5.12 -18.87
N PRO A 34 14.52 4.68 -17.93
CA PRO A 34 13.22 4.11 -18.28
C PRO A 34 12.34 5.05 -19.11
N VAL A 35 12.32 6.35 -18.81
CA VAL A 35 11.55 7.34 -19.59
C VAL A 35 11.98 7.36 -21.05
N LYS A 36 13.30 7.40 -21.31
CA LYS A 36 13.85 7.32 -22.67
C LYS A 36 13.58 5.99 -23.35
N ARG A 37 13.54 4.89 -22.58
CA ARG A 37 13.21 3.55 -23.10
C ARG A 37 11.74 3.46 -23.50
N ALA A 38 10.84 3.97 -22.67
CA ALA A 38 9.40 4.01 -22.94
C ALA A 38 9.08 4.80 -24.21
N LEU A 39 9.68 5.99 -24.39
CA LEU A 39 9.51 6.76 -25.63
C LEU A 39 10.01 6.01 -26.88
N ARG A 40 11.17 5.34 -26.78
CA ARG A 40 11.68 4.53 -27.90
C ARG A 40 10.76 3.36 -28.23
N ASP A 41 10.24 2.68 -27.21
CA ASP A 41 9.32 1.56 -27.41
C ASP A 41 7.98 2.02 -28.01
N ALA A 42 7.52 3.22 -27.63
CA ALA A 42 6.33 3.87 -28.20
C ALA A 42 6.60 4.55 -29.55
N GLN A 43 7.86 4.59 -30.01
CA GLN A 43 8.30 5.29 -31.23
C GLN A 43 7.96 6.80 -31.23
N LEU A 44 7.99 7.42 -30.05
CA LEU A 44 7.70 8.85 -29.86
C LEU A 44 8.97 9.64 -29.52
N GLN A 45 8.98 10.89 -29.93
CA GLN A 45 9.94 11.89 -29.47
C GLN A 45 9.39 12.63 -28.25
N PRO A 46 10.26 13.26 -27.42
CA PRO A 46 9.79 14.03 -26.26
C PRO A 46 8.78 15.13 -26.62
N GLY A 47 8.90 15.72 -27.82
CA GLY A 47 7.98 16.76 -28.30
C GLY A 47 6.60 16.26 -28.73
N ASP A 48 6.43 14.95 -28.94
CA ASP A 48 5.12 14.36 -29.29
C ASP A 48 4.22 14.20 -28.06
N VAL A 49 4.79 14.32 -26.85
CA VAL A 49 4.06 14.20 -25.59
C VAL A 49 3.32 15.51 -25.29
N GLN A 50 2.00 15.44 -25.18
CA GLN A 50 1.13 16.61 -24.99
C GLN A 50 1.09 17.13 -23.55
N GLY A 51 1.42 16.27 -22.59
CA GLY A 51 1.43 16.63 -21.17
C GLY A 51 2.12 15.56 -20.34
N VAL A 52 2.74 16.00 -19.23
CA VAL A 52 3.48 15.11 -18.32
C VAL A 52 2.85 15.19 -16.94
N VAL A 53 2.36 14.06 -16.43
CA VAL A 53 1.79 13.97 -15.08
C VAL A 53 2.81 13.36 -14.13
N LEU A 54 2.93 13.93 -12.93
CA LEU A 54 3.80 13.42 -11.87
C LEU A 54 2.99 12.76 -10.77
N VAL A 55 3.34 11.51 -10.42
CA VAL A 55 2.64 10.71 -9.42
C VAL A 55 3.64 10.20 -8.38
N GLY A 56 3.25 10.23 -7.10
CA GLY A 56 4.06 9.81 -5.95
C GLY A 56 4.85 10.94 -5.29
N GLY A 57 4.97 10.89 -3.96
CA GLY A 57 5.56 11.95 -3.13
C GLY A 57 7.00 12.35 -3.50
N ALA A 58 7.82 11.41 -4.00
CA ALA A 58 9.19 11.69 -4.45
C ALA A 58 9.24 12.71 -5.60
N THR A 59 8.19 12.82 -6.41
CA THR A 59 8.10 13.79 -7.51
C THR A 59 7.92 15.24 -7.05
N ARG A 60 7.70 15.47 -5.74
CA ARG A 60 7.70 16.80 -5.13
C ARG A 60 9.10 17.42 -5.08
N MET A 61 10.16 16.62 -5.23
CA MET A 61 11.53 17.08 -5.27
C MET A 61 11.78 18.03 -6.47
N PRO A 62 12.25 19.26 -6.27
CA PRO A 62 12.44 20.23 -7.35
C PRO A 62 13.36 19.75 -8.47
N GLN A 63 14.40 18.97 -8.15
CA GLN A 63 15.34 18.43 -9.13
C GLN A 63 14.71 17.39 -10.06
N ILE A 64 13.69 16.64 -9.59
CA ILE A 64 12.93 15.70 -10.45
C ILE A 64 12.06 16.50 -11.42
N ARG A 65 11.28 17.45 -10.90
CA ARG A 65 10.41 18.30 -11.73
C ARG A 65 11.20 19.03 -12.82
N ARG A 66 12.36 19.56 -12.45
CA ARG A 66 13.27 20.22 -13.38
C ARG A 66 13.82 19.26 -14.44
N ALA A 67 14.33 18.09 -14.05
CA ALA A 67 14.86 17.11 -15.00
C ALA A 67 13.80 16.64 -16.01
N VAL A 68 12.56 16.43 -15.55
CA VAL A 68 11.43 16.07 -16.41
C VAL A 68 11.06 17.23 -17.33
N ALA A 69 10.95 18.47 -16.80
CA ALA A 69 10.63 19.64 -17.60
C ALA A 69 11.67 19.94 -18.69
N GLU A 70 12.96 19.82 -18.35
CA GLU A 70 14.06 19.98 -19.30
C GLU A 70 14.03 18.89 -20.38
N PHE A 71 13.69 17.64 -20.03
CA PHE A 71 13.65 16.54 -20.98
C PHE A 71 12.48 16.61 -21.97
N PHE A 72 11.28 16.98 -21.50
CA PHE A 72 10.08 17.08 -22.35
C PHE A 72 9.86 18.49 -22.93
N GLY A 73 10.65 19.49 -22.54
CA GLY A 73 10.51 20.87 -23.01
C GLY A 73 9.25 21.59 -22.52
N GLN A 74 8.56 21.04 -21.52
CA GLN A 74 7.31 21.58 -20.97
C GLN A 74 7.20 21.33 -19.46
N PRO A 75 6.54 22.22 -18.69
CA PRO A 75 6.33 21.98 -17.27
C PRO A 75 5.37 20.79 -17.06
N PRO A 76 5.63 19.91 -16.08
CA PRO A 76 4.68 18.88 -15.70
C PRO A 76 3.38 19.48 -15.16
N LEU A 77 2.27 18.79 -15.41
CA LEU A 77 0.95 19.11 -14.91
C LEU A 77 0.90 18.92 -13.39
N THR A 78 0.41 19.94 -12.68
CA THR A 78 0.28 19.95 -11.22
C THR A 78 -1.16 20.05 -10.74
N ASN A 79 -2.13 19.80 -11.63
CA ASN A 79 -3.57 19.85 -11.34
C ASN A 79 -4.11 18.55 -10.72
N LEU A 80 -3.26 17.56 -10.45
CA LEU A 80 -3.62 16.28 -9.86
C LEU A 80 -2.87 16.10 -8.54
N ASN A 81 -3.54 15.51 -7.54
CA ASN A 81 -2.90 15.15 -6.28
C ASN A 81 -2.02 13.89 -6.49
N PRO A 82 -0.69 14.00 -6.39
CA PRO A 82 0.22 12.88 -6.68
C PRO A 82 0.10 11.73 -5.68
N ASP A 83 -0.53 11.94 -4.52
CA ASP A 83 -0.68 10.93 -3.47
C ASP A 83 -2.02 10.18 -3.56
N GLU A 84 -3.03 10.74 -4.22
CA GLU A 84 -4.39 10.18 -4.27
C GLU A 84 -4.79 9.68 -5.67
N VAL A 85 -4.17 10.19 -6.73
CA VAL A 85 -4.60 9.94 -8.13
C VAL A 85 -4.63 8.46 -8.50
N VAL A 86 -3.74 7.64 -7.93
CA VAL A 86 -3.73 6.19 -8.15
C VAL A 86 -4.96 5.53 -7.52
N ALA A 87 -5.28 5.89 -6.28
CA ALA A 87 -6.46 5.35 -5.58
C ALA A 87 -7.77 5.79 -6.25
N LEU A 88 -7.82 7.05 -6.71
CA LEU A 88 -8.95 7.57 -7.48
C LEU A 88 -9.15 6.81 -8.80
N GLY A 89 -8.07 6.58 -9.57
CA GLY A 89 -8.14 5.79 -10.80
C GLY A 89 -8.58 4.34 -10.55
N ALA A 90 -8.08 3.72 -9.48
CA ALA A 90 -8.51 2.39 -9.07
C ALA A 90 -10.00 2.33 -8.69
N ALA A 91 -10.50 3.34 -7.97
CA ALA A 91 -11.92 3.43 -7.62
C ALA A 91 -12.83 3.59 -8.85
N VAL A 92 -12.40 4.40 -9.84
CA VAL A 92 -13.11 4.55 -11.12
C VAL A 92 -13.15 3.22 -11.89
N GLN A 93 -12.03 2.50 -11.96
CA GLN A 93 -11.97 1.16 -12.56
C GLN A 93 -12.88 0.16 -11.81
N ALA A 94 -12.87 0.16 -10.48
CA ALA A 94 -13.71 -0.71 -9.68
C ALA A 94 -15.21 -0.42 -9.86
N ASN A 95 -15.61 0.86 -9.90
CA ASN A 95 -16.98 1.26 -10.15
C ASN A 95 -17.49 0.77 -11.51
N LYS A 96 -16.62 0.83 -12.53
CA LYS A 96 -16.92 0.31 -13.86
C LYS A 96 -17.07 -1.21 -13.89
N LEU A 97 -16.18 -1.94 -13.23
CA LEU A 97 -16.26 -3.40 -13.10
C LEU A 97 -17.51 -3.84 -12.31
N ALA A 98 -17.99 -3.03 -11.38
CA ALA A 98 -19.24 -3.26 -10.65
C ALA A 98 -20.51 -3.05 -11.51
N GLY A 99 -20.37 -2.56 -12.75
CA GLY A 99 -21.50 -2.32 -13.66
C GLY A 99 -22.26 -1.01 -13.39
N ASN A 100 -21.74 -0.14 -12.53
CA ASN A 100 -22.30 1.16 -12.22
C ASN A 100 -21.94 2.16 -13.33
N GLN A 101 -22.47 1.96 -14.53
CA GLN A 101 -22.20 2.86 -15.67
C GLN A 101 -22.99 4.17 -15.51
N GLU A 102 -22.30 5.30 -15.48
CA GLU A 102 -22.92 6.59 -15.77
C GLU A 102 -23.14 6.74 -17.28
N ARG A 103 -24.16 7.49 -17.70
CA ARG A 103 -24.61 7.61 -19.10
C ARG A 103 -23.57 8.10 -20.12
N ASN A 104 -22.37 8.50 -19.69
CA ASN A 104 -21.29 9.06 -20.53
C ASN A 104 -19.92 8.36 -20.31
N ASP A 105 -19.89 7.16 -19.73
CA ASP A 105 -18.65 6.53 -19.25
C ASP A 105 -18.01 5.55 -20.28
N ASP A 106 -17.86 6.04 -21.51
CA ASP A 106 -17.55 5.26 -22.73
C ASP A 106 -16.04 5.11 -23.00
N TRP A 107 -15.23 4.95 -21.96
CA TRP A 107 -13.78 4.72 -22.12
C TRP A 107 -13.44 3.22 -22.19
N LEU A 108 -12.36 2.86 -22.87
CA LEU A 108 -11.82 1.49 -22.87
C LEU A 108 -10.37 1.55 -22.40
N LEU A 109 -10.02 0.73 -21.41
CA LEU A 109 -8.65 0.59 -20.95
C LEU A 109 -8.01 -0.61 -21.63
N LEU A 110 -6.95 -0.35 -22.40
CA LEU A 110 -6.10 -1.35 -23.01
C LEU A 110 -4.72 -1.22 -22.37
N ASP A 111 -4.37 -2.17 -21.52
CA ASP A 111 -3.07 -2.20 -20.88
C ASP A 111 -2.10 -3.13 -21.65
N VAL A 112 -0.85 -3.21 -21.23
CA VAL A 112 0.20 -3.99 -21.89
C VAL A 112 1.04 -4.80 -20.89
N ILE A 113 1.68 -5.89 -21.36
CA ILE A 113 2.67 -6.59 -20.52
C ILE A 113 4.01 -5.83 -20.46
N PRO A 114 4.64 -5.66 -19.28
CA PRO A 114 5.84 -4.81 -19.15
C PRO A 114 7.15 -5.49 -19.61
N LEU A 115 7.18 -6.82 -19.67
CA LEU A 115 8.35 -7.62 -20.02
C LEU A 115 7.93 -8.80 -20.89
N SER A 116 8.79 -9.21 -21.82
CA SER A 116 8.51 -10.33 -22.70
C SER A 116 8.37 -11.62 -21.91
N LEU A 117 7.41 -12.43 -22.31
CA LEU A 117 7.16 -13.76 -21.78
C LEU A 117 7.70 -14.79 -22.77
N GLY A 118 8.39 -15.78 -22.25
CA GLY A 118 9.08 -16.75 -23.07
C GLY A 118 9.31 -18.07 -22.38
N LEU A 119 10.00 -18.93 -23.10
CA LEU A 119 10.26 -20.32 -22.74
C LEU A 119 11.75 -20.63 -22.87
N GLU A 120 12.28 -21.42 -21.93
CA GLU A 120 13.66 -21.93 -22.02
C GLU A 120 13.80 -22.93 -23.17
N THR A 121 14.71 -22.63 -24.09
CA THR A 121 15.11 -23.54 -25.16
C THR A 121 16.48 -24.16 -24.87
N MET A 122 16.80 -25.20 -25.64
CA MET A 122 18.08 -25.91 -25.54
C MET A 122 19.26 -24.94 -25.65
N GLY A 123 20.24 -25.10 -24.76
CA GLY A 123 21.39 -24.18 -24.66
C GLY A 123 21.21 -23.05 -23.63
N GLY A 124 20.13 -23.08 -22.84
CA GLY A 124 19.87 -22.10 -21.79
C GLY A 124 19.48 -20.72 -22.34
N LEU A 125 18.85 -20.72 -23.52
CA LEU A 125 18.38 -19.52 -24.21
C LEU A 125 16.88 -19.32 -23.99
N VAL A 126 16.41 -18.08 -24.17
CA VAL A 126 15.00 -17.72 -24.03
C VAL A 126 14.40 -17.46 -25.41
N GLU A 127 13.38 -18.23 -25.76
CA GLU A 127 12.51 -17.94 -26.89
C GLU A 127 11.34 -17.08 -26.41
N ARG A 128 11.15 -15.90 -27.01
CA ARG A 128 10.11 -14.94 -26.60
C ARG A 128 8.84 -15.16 -27.41
N ILE A 129 7.75 -15.50 -26.74
CA ILE A 129 6.47 -15.84 -27.38
C ILE A 129 5.52 -14.63 -27.34
N VAL A 130 5.48 -13.92 -26.20
CA VAL A 130 4.72 -12.68 -26.07
C VAL A 130 5.71 -11.54 -25.86
N PRO A 131 5.87 -10.60 -26.81
CA PRO A 131 6.82 -9.51 -26.66
C PRO A 131 6.32 -8.49 -25.62
N ARG A 132 7.26 -7.84 -24.92
CA ARG A 132 6.92 -6.70 -24.06
C ARG A 132 6.13 -5.63 -24.82
N ASN A 133 5.31 -4.90 -24.08
CA ASN A 133 4.34 -3.92 -24.57
C ASN A 133 3.24 -4.51 -25.48
N ALA A 134 3.07 -5.84 -25.53
CA ALA A 134 1.89 -6.43 -26.15
C ALA A 134 0.64 -6.11 -25.33
N THR A 135 -0.41 -5.63 -26.01
CA THR A 135 -1.70 -5.31 -25.42
C THR A 135 -2.36 -6.52 -24.80
N ILE A 136 -2.87 -6.40 -23.57
CA ILE A 136 -3.64 -7.43 -22.89
C ILE A 136 -5.16 -7.14 -23.00
N PRO A 137 -6.01 -8.17 -23.08
CA PRO A 137 -5.67 -9.60 -23.09
C PRO A 137 -5.02 -10.06 -24.40
N VAL A 138 -4.10 -11.02 -24.32
CA VAL A 138 -3.38 -11.58 -25.48
C VAL A 138 -3.23 -13.09 -25.39
N ALA A 139 -3.41 -13.76 -26.52
CA ALA A 139 -3.06 -15.17 -26.70
C ALA A 139 -2.05 -15.31 -27.84
N ARG A 140 -0.96 -16.04 -27.59
CA ARG A 140 0.05 -16.42 -28.59
C ARG A 140 0.41 -17.89 -28.39
N ALA A 141 0.71 -18.59 -29.47
CA ALA A 141 1.18 -19.97 -29.39
C ALA A 141 2.32 -20.18 -30.37
N GLN A 142 3.25 -21.04 -29.99
CA GLN A 142 4.40 -21.43 -30.81
C GLN A 142 4.59 -22.94 -30.74
N GLU A 143 5.00 -23.53 -31.87
CA GLU A 143 5.29 -24.95 -31.96
C GLU A 143 6.75 -25.23 -31.60
N PHE A 144 6.93 -26.26 -30.77
CA PHE A 144 8.21 -26.84 -30.37
C PHE A 144 8.23 -28.32 -30.74
N THR A 145 9.42 -28.91 -30.70
CA THR A 145 9.60 -30.33 -31.04
C THR A 145 10.59 -31.01 -30.09
N THR A 146 10.59 -32.35 -30.09
CA THR A 146 11.48 -33.16 -29.25
C THR A 146 12.93 -33.09 -29.74
N PHE A 147 13.86 -33.17 -28.78
CA PHE A 147 15.30 -33.10 -29.06
C PHE A 147 15.95 -34.48 -29.16
N LYS A 148 15.40 -35.50 -28.50
CA LYS A 148 15.94 -36.87 -28.47
C LYS A 148 14.92 -37.88 -29.00
N ASP A 149 15.42 -38.92 -29.65
CA ASP A 149 14.61 -40.07 -30.06
C ASP A 149 13.98 -40.74 -28.84
N GLY A 150 12.71 -41.12 -28.97
CA GLY A 150 11.96 -41.78 -27.89
C GLY A 150 11.66 -40.87 -26.69
N GLN A 151 11.79 -39.55 -26.82
CA GLN A 151 11.47 -38.60 -25.75
C GLN A 151 9.96 -38.63 -25.43
N THR A 152 9.61 -39.12 -24.23
CA THR A 152 8.21 -39.24 -23.77
C THR A 152 7.73 -38.13 -22.86
N ALA A 153 8.63 -37.22 -22.46
CA ALA A 153 8.32 -36.05 -21.66
C ALA A 153 9.16 -34.84 -22.07
N MET A 154 8.63 -33.64 -21.87
CA MET A 154 9.32 -32.37 -22.11
C MET A 154 9.10 -31.43 -20.93
N ALA A 155 10.20 -30.92 -20.36
CA ALA A 155 10.14 -29.88 -19.34
C ALA A 155 9.88 -28.52 -20.00
N ILE A 156 8.90 -27.80 -19.47
CA ILE A 156 8.52 -26.45 -19.85
C ILE A 156 8.95 -25.51 -18.73
N HIS A 157 9.85 -24.59 -19.03
CA HIS A 157 10.26 -23.54 -18.08
C HIS A 157 9.89 -22.17 -18.65
N VAL A 158 8.93 -21.54 -17.99
CA VAL A 158 8.37 -20.23 -18.32
C VAL A 158 9.19 -19.16 -17.64
N VAL A 159 9.61 -18.16 -18.41
CA VAL A 159 10.46 -17.06 -17.95
C VAL A 159 9.93 -15.71 -18.44
N GLN A 160 10.30 -14.66 -17.72
CA GLN A 160 10.01 -13.27 -18.08
C GLN A 160 11.30 -12.45 -18.11
N GLY A 161 11.53 -11.74 -19.21
CA GLY A 161 12.69 -10.88 -19.34
C GLY A 161 13.11 -10.58 -20.78
N GLU A 162 14.09 -9.69 -20.90
CA GLU A 162 14.58 -9.18 -22.18
C GLU A 162 15.99 -9.69 -22.52
N ARG A 163 16.57 -10.54 -21.67
CA ARG A 163 17.92 -11.09 -21.90
C ARG A 163 17.83 -12.46 -22.56
N ASP A 164 18.83 -12.79 -23.37
CA ASP A 164 18.80 -14.02 -24.17
C ASP A 164 19.09 -15.28 -23.37
N LYS A 165 19.80 -15.16 -22.24
CA LYS A 165 20.10 -16.30 -21.36
C LYS A 165 19.05 -16.44 -20.26
N VAL A 166 18.61 -17.67 -20.01
CA VAL A 166 17.61 -18.00 -18.97
C VAL A 166 18.06 -17.57 -17.59
N ALA A 167 19.35 -17.74 -17.26
CA ALA A 167 19.92 -17.38 -15.96
C ALA A 167 19.78 -15.89 -15.60
N ASP A 168 19.52 -15.06 -16.61
CA ASP A 168 19.44 -13.62 -16.50
C ASP A 168 18.00 -13.09 -16.61
N CYS A 169 17.03 -13.99 -16.69
CA CYS A 169 15.60 -13.71 -16.74
C CYS A 169 14.93 -14.18 -15.43
N ARG A 170 13.75 -13.64 -15.15
CA ARG A 170 12.95 -14.07 -13.99
C ARG A 170 12.28 -15.40 -14.33
N SER A 171 12.55 -16.43 -13.54
CA SER A 171 11.79 -17.69 -13.61
C SER A 171 10.38 -17.46 -13.08
N LEU A 172 9.38 -17.90 -13.84
CA LEU A 172 7.97 -17.78 -13.47
C LEU A 172 7.39 -19.12 -13.04
N ALA A 173 7.60 -20.16 -13.84
CA ALA A 173 7.02 -21.48 -13.59
C ALA A 173 7.80 -22.59 -14.30
N ARG A 174 7.73 -23.80 -13.74
CA ARG A 174 8.25 -25.02 -14.36
C ARG A 174 7.23 -26.14 -14.24
N PHE A 175 6.94 -26.80 -15.34
CA PHE A 175 6.08 -27.98 -15.38
C PHE A 175 6.53 -28.93 -16.49
N GLU A 176 5.96 -30.12 -16.54
CA GLU A 176 6.36 -31.14 -17.51
C GLU A 176 5.16 -31.63 -18.31
N LEU A 177 5.28 -31.63 -19.63
CA LEU A 177 4.38 -32.37 -20.51
C LEU A 177 4.85 -33.82 -20.56
N ARG A 178 4.04 -34.75 -20.05
CA ARG A 178 4.31 -36.20 -20.05
C ARG A 178 3.33 -36.91 -20.97
N GLY A 179 3.73 -38.03 -21.57
CA GLY A 179 2.86 -38.82 -22.46
C GLY A 179 3.04 -38.51 -23.94
N ILE A 180 4.18 -37.92 -24.32
CA ILE A 180 4.57 -37.75 -25.72
C ILE A 180 4.83 -39.15 -26.31
N PRO A 181 4.25 -39.51 -27.46
CA PRO A 181 4.55 -40.79 -28.10
C PRO A 181 6.04 -40.92 -28.43
N PRO A 182 6.65 -42.12 -28.26
CA PRO A 182 8.02 -42.34 -28.65
C PRO A 182 8.14 -42.24 -30.18
N MET A 183 8.77 -41.17 -30.66
CA MET A 183 9.03 -40.90 -32.07
C MET A 183 10.49 -40.51 -32.26
N THR A 184 10.94 -40.39 -33.52
CA THR A 184 12.23 -39.77 -33.85
C THR A 184 12.24 -38.30 -33.41
N ALA A 185 13.39 -37.79 -32.99
CA ALA A 185 13.57 -36.37 -32.67
C ALA A 185 13.08 -35.48 -33.82
N GLY A 186 12.41 -34.39 -33.51
CA GLY A 186 11.82 -33.49 -34.50
C GLY A 186 10.44 -33.89 -35.03
N ALA A 187 9.96 -35.12 -34.77
CA ALA A 187 8.68 -35.59 -35.30
C ALA A 187 7.48 -35.10 -34.46
N ALA A 188 7.62 -35.07 -33.14
CA ALA A 188 6.56 -34.61 -32.25
C ALA A 188 6.31 -33.11 -32.40
N ARG A 189 5.04 -32.70 -32.40
CA ARG A 189 4.61 -31.30 -32.49
C ARG A 189 3.97 -30.89 -31.17
N ILE A 190 4.67 -30.07 -30.40
CA ILE A 190 4.18 -29.58 -29.12
C ILE A 190 3.86 -28.10 -29.27
N ARG A 191 2.58 -27.76 -29.23
CA ARG A 191 2.12 -26.37 -29.23
C ARG A 191 2.10 -25.85 -27.80
N VAL A 192 2.87 -24.79 -27.55
CA VAL A 192 2.85 -24.08 -26.27
C VAL A 192 2.12 -22.76 -26.46
N ALA A 193 0.98 -22.60 -25.79
CA ALA A 193 0.16 -21.41 -25.79
C ALA A 193 0.39 -20.60 -24.51
N PHE A 194 0.57 -19.30 -24.67
CA PHE A 194 0.65 -18.28 -23.64
C PHE A 194 -0.60 -17.41 -23.75
N GLN A 195 -1.35 -17.33 -22.67
CA GLN A 195 -2.52 -16.47 -22.56
C GLN A 195 -2.34 -15.56 -21.36
N VAL A 196 -2.48 -14.25 -21.59
CA VAL A 196 -2.49 -13.23 -20.54
C VAL A 196 -3.85 -12.58 -20.54
N ASP A 197 -4.51 -12.59 -19.39
CA ASP A 197 -5.82 -11.97 -19.22
C ASP A 197 -5.73 -10.46 -18.94
N ALA A 198 -6.87 -9.83 -18.67
CA ALA A 198 -6.95 -8.39 -18.38
C ALA A 198 -6.35 -8.02 -17.00
N ASP A 199 -6.24 -8.98 -16.08
CA ASP A 199 -5.67 -8.80 -14.74
C ASP A 199 -4.15 -9.07 -14.73
N GLY A 200 -3.59 -9.52 -15.86
CA GLY A 200 -2.18 -9.87 -16.02
C GLY A 200 -1.83 -11.26 -15.51
N LEU A 201 -2.82 -12.13 -15.28
CA LEU A 201 -2.62 -13.55 -14.97
C LEU A 201 -2.11 -14.26 -16.23
N LEU A 202 -1.07 -15.08 -16.06
CA LEU A 202 -0.47 -15.83 -17.16
C LEU A 202 -0.89 -17.30 -17.08
N ASP A 203 -1.59 -17.76 -18.10
CA ASP A 203 -1.85 -19.18 -18.36
C ASP A 203 -0.91 -19.69 -19.44
N VAL A 204 -0.18 -20.75 -19.14
CA VAL A 204 0.66 -21.45 -20.11
C VAL A 204 0.19 -22.88 -20.25
N ALA A 205 -0.16 -23.26 -21.48
CA ALA A 205 -0.59 -24.62 -21.82
C ALA A 205 0.34 -25.21 -22.88
N ALA A 206 0.81 -26.43 -22.66
CA ALA A 206 1.59 -27.19 -23.62
C ALA A 206 0.80 -28.43 -24.04
N ARG A 207 0.56 -28.59 -25.34
CA ARG A 207 -0.22 -29.68 -25.91
C ARG A 207 0.54 -30.37 -27.04
N GLU A 208 0.60 -31.69 -27.01
CA GLU A 208 1.05 -32.48 -28.15
C GLU A 208 -0.10 -32.67 -29.14
N GLU A 209 0.11 -32.29 -30.40
CA GLU A 209 -0.98 -32.15 -31.38
C GLU A 209 -1.57 -33.50 -31.86
N THR A 210 -0.78 -34.58 -31.85
CA THR A 210 -1.22 -35.89 -32.38
C THR A 210 -2.14 -36.63 -31.41
N THR A 211 -1.76 -36.67 -30.14
CA THR A 211 -2.46 -37.40 -29.06
C THR A 211 -3.42 -36.51 -28.28
N GLY A 212 -3.24 -35.19 -28.35
CA GLY A 212 -4.01 -34.23 -27.55
C GLY A 212 -3.62 -34.21 -26.07
N VAL A 213 -2.54 -34.89 -25.68
CA VAL A 213 -2.02 -34.84 -24.32
C VAL A 213 -1.59 -33.41 -24.00
N GLU A 214 -2.08 -32.88 -22.89
CA GLU A 214 -1.90 -31.49 -22.48
C GLU A 214 -1.45 -31.40 -21.02
N SER A 215 -0.62 -30.39 -20.74
CA SER A 215 -0.28 -29.96 -19.39
C SER A 215 -0.29 -28.44 -19.37
N SER A 216 -0.85 -27.85 -18.32
CA SER A 216 -0.93 -26.41 -18.18
C SER A 216 -0.59 -25.96 -16.77
N ILE A 217 -0.21 -24.68 -16.65
CA ILE A 217 0.00 -24.02 -15.38
C ILE A 217 -0.49 -22.58 -15.45
N THR A 218 -1.15 -22.16 -14.38
CA THR A 218 -1.54 -20.76 -14.16
C THR A 218 -0.54 -20.11 -13.22
N VAL A 219 0.12 -19.06 -13.68
CA VAL A 219 1.11 -18.31 -12.92
C VAL A 219 0.48 -17.04 -12.38
N LYS A 220 0.23 -17.03 -11.07
CA LYS A 220 -0.11 -15.80 -10.35
C LYS A 220 1.10 -14.88 -10.30
N PRO A 221 0.96 -13.56 -10.54
CA PRO A 221 2.03 -12.60 -10.28
C PRO A 221 2.38 -12.65 -8.79
N SER A 222 3.46 -13.34 -8.45
CA SER A 222 3.94 -13.45 -7.07
C SER A 222 4.56 -12.12 -6.65
N TYR A 223 3.72 -11.25 -6.08
CA TYR A 223 4.16 -10.14 -5.24
C TYR A 223 4.29 -10.65 -3.81
N GLY A 224 5.38 -11.39 -3.56
CA GLY A 224 5.97 -11.53 -2.23
C GLY A 224 5.28 -12.43 -1.20
N LEU A 225 4.06 -12.92 -1.41
CA LEU A 225 3.36 -13.80 -0.47
C LEU A 225 2.79 -15.04 -1.15
N THR A 226 3.01 -16.19 -0.53
CA THR A 226 2.39 -17.46 -0.88
C THR A 226 0.95 -17.53 -0.33
N ASP A 227 0.10 -18.36 -0.94
CA ASP A 227 -1.28 -18.56 -0.47
C ASP A 227 -1.32 -19.01 1.02
N GLY A 228 -0.30 -19.73 1.49
CA GLY A 228 -0.14 -20.12 2.89
C GLY A 228 0.22 -18.96 3.83
N GLU A 229 1.11 -18.05 3.41
CA GLU A 229 1.42 -16.84 4.16
C GLU A 229 0.21 -15.90 4.25
N ILE A 230 -0.58 -15.79 3.18
CA ILE A 230 -1.84 -15.02 3.18
C ILE A 230 -2.83 -15.62 4.18
N ALA A 231 -2.99 -16.95 4.21
CA ALA A 231 -3.88 -17.63 5.15
C ALA A 231 -3.43 -17.41 6.60
N GLN A 232 -2.13 -17.48 6.87
CA GLN A 232 -1.57 -17.21 8.20
C GLN A 232 -1.80 -15.74 8.61
N MET A 233 -1.52 -14.78 7.73
CA MET A 233 -1.75 -13.35 8.00
C MET A 233 -3.22 -13.04 8.27
N LEU A 234 -4.15 -13.70 7.55
CA LEU A 234 -5.59 -13.58 7.81
C LEU A 234 -5.95 -14.18 9.18
N GLN A 235 -5.44 -15.35 9.52
CA GLN A 235 -5.66 -15.98 10.83
C GLN A 235 -5.11 -15.14 11.97
N ASP A 236 -3.89 -14.61 11.84
CA ASP A 236 -3.26 -13.73 12.82
C ASP A 236 -4.07 -12.43 12.99
N SER A 237 -4.57 -11.85 11.90
CA SER A 237 -5.44 -10.67 11.94
C SER A 237 -6.74 -10.93 12.72
N PHE A 238 -7.38 -12.08 12.52
CA PHE A 238 -8.57 -12.46 13.30
C PHE A 238 -8.24 -12.80 14.75
N ALA A 239 -7.11 -13.45 15.01
CA ALA A 239 -6.68 -13.83 16.36
C ALA A 239 -6.34 -12.60 17.22
N HIS A 240 -5.67 -11.60 16.61
CA HIS A 240 -5.26 -10.37 17.30
C HIS A 240 -6.32 -9.28 17.34
N ALA A 241 -7.38 -9.37 16.52
CA ALA A 241 -8.48 -8.39 16.54
C ALA A 241 -9.09 -8.19 17.95
N LYS A 242 -9.19 -9.25 18.76
CA LYS A 242 -9.70 -9.16 20.14
C LYS A 242 -8.72 -8.44 21.06
N ASP A 243 -7.43 -8.73 20.94
CA ASP A 243 -6.37 -8.10 21.73
C ASP A 243 -6.24 -6.61 21.36
N ASP A 244 -6.33 -6.27 20.07
CA ASP A 244 -6.34 -4.90 19.56
C ASP A 244 -7.56 -4.12 20.06
N MET A 245 -8.74 -4.74 20.10
CA MET A 245 -9.94 -4.13 20.68
C MET A 245 -9.79 -3.84 22.18
N GLN A 246 -9.16 -4.75 22.93
CA GLN A 246 -8.90 -4.57 24.37
C GLN A 246 -7.85 -3.48 24.61
N ALA A 247 -6.75 -3.50 23.85
CA ALA A 247 -5.71 -2.48 23.90
C ALA A 247 -6.26 -1.09 23.56
N ARG A 248 -7.08 -0.98 22.51
CA ARG A 248 -7.77 0.25 22.15
C ARG A 248 -8.74 0.72 23.24
N SER A 249 -9.53 -0.19 23.81
CA SER A 249 -10.47 0.13 24.89
C SER A 249 -9.75 0.64 26.15
N LEU A 250 -8.56 0.10 26.45
CA LEU A 250 -7.70 0.57 27.53
C LEU A 250 -7.16 1.97 27.27
N VAL A 251 -6.62 2.22 26.07
CA VAL A 251 -6.09 3.54 25.68
C VAL A 251 -7.18 4.60 25.70
N GLU A 252 -8.37 4.31 25.15
CA GLU A 252 -9.51 5.23 25.20
C GLU A 252 -9.94 5.52 26.64
N ALA A 253 -9.96 4.51 27.52
CA ALA A 253 -10.26 4.70 28.93
C ALA A 253 -9.18 5.52 29.67
N GLN A 254 -7.90 5.37 29.31
CA GLN A 254 -6.79 6.16 29.86
C GLN A 254 -6.87 7.63 29.44
N VAL A 255 -7.19 7.90 28.17
CA VAL A 255 -7.37 9.27 27.67
C VAL A 255 -8.56 9.96 28.34
N GLU A 256 -9.68 9.27 28.51
CA GLU A 256 -10.84 9.85 29.23
C GLU A 256 -10.54 10.07 30.72
N ALA A 257 -9.82 9.14 31.35
CA ALA A 257 -9.36 9.30 32.73
C ALA A 257 -8.45 10.54 32.89
N ASP A 258 -7.49 10.74 31.98
CA ASP A 258 -6.61 11.91 31.98
C ASP A 258 -7.39 13.21 31.83
N ARG A 259 -8.35 13.24 30.90
CA ARG A 259 -9.22 14.42 30.68
C ARG A 259 -10.00 14.78 31.94
N ILE A 260 -10.55 13.78 32.63
CA ILE A 260 -11.34 13.99 33.86
C ILE A 260 -10.43 14.39 35.02
N ILE A 261 -9.26 13.76 35.18
CA ILE A 261 -8.27 14.16 36.20
C ILE A 261 -7.90 15.63 36.03
N ASP A 262 -7.53 16.05 34.83
CA ASP A 262 -7.11 17.44 34.56
C ASP A 262 -8.25 18.43 34.81
N ALA A 263 -9.47 18.10 34.38
CA ALA A 263 -10.65 18.93 34.58
C ALA A 263 -10.98 19.08 36.07
N THR A 264 -10.96 17.99 36.84
CA THR A 264 -11.23 18.00 38.28
C THR A 264 -10.12 18.72 39.05
N GLN A 265 -8.85 18.51 38.71
CA GLN A 265 -7.73 19.24 39.32
C GLN A 265 -7.81 20.74 39.07
N THR A 266 -8.14 21.14 37.83
CA THR A 266 -8.35 22.55 37.48
C THR A 266 -9.53 23.15 38.25
N ALA A 267 -10.64 22.41 38.38
CA ALA A 267 -11.80 22.84 39.15
C ALA A 267 -11.49 22.99 40.65
N LEU A 268 -10.75 22.04 41.22
CA LEU A 268 -10.29 22.11 42.63
C LEU A 268 -9.34 23.29 42.85
N ALA A 269 -8.45 23.59 41.91
CA ALA A 269 -7.54 24.73 42.01
C ALA A 269 -8.30 26.08 41.96
N ALA A 270 -9.34 26.19 41.13
CA ALA A 270 -10.10 27.41 40.96
C ALA A 270 -11.14 27.64 42.08
N ASP A 271 -11.90 26.60 42.43
CA ASP A 271 -13.12 26.69 43.23
C ASP A 271 -13.10 25.76 44.46
N GLY A 272 -11.98 25.07 44.73
CA GLY A 272 -11.88 24.09 45.84
C GLY A 272 -11.95 24.70 47.24
N VAL A 273 -11.88 26.04 47.37
CA VAL A 273 -12.09 26.77 48.63
C VAL A 273 -13.53 26.62 49.15
N PHE A 274 -14.46 26.22 48.28
CA PHE A 274 -15.88 26.07 48.60
C PHE A 274 -16.29 24.67 49.04
N LEU A 275 -15.32 23.75 49.11
CA LEU A 275 -15.52 22.40 49.61
C LEU A 275 -15.19 22.35 51.11
N THR A 276 -15.90 21.51 51.84
CA THR A 276 -15.49 21.11 53.19
C THR A 276 -14.21 20.27 53.13
N ALA A 277 -13.50 20.16 54.25
CA ALA A 277 -12.28 19.34 54.33
C ALA A 277 -12.55 17.87 53.97
N ASP A 278 -13.71 17.33 54.38
CA ASP A 278 -14.11 15.94 54.12
C ASP A 278 -14.50 15.70 52.65
N GLU A 279 -15.25 16.62 52.03
CA GLU A 279 -15.59 16.55 50.60
C GLU A 279 -14.32 16.63 49.74
N ARG A 280 -13.40 17.54 50.08
CA ARG A 280 -12.13 17.68 49.37
C ARG A 280 -11.25 16.44 49.49
N ALA A 281 -11.11 15.89 50.69
CA ALA A 281 -10.35 14.65 50.91
C ALA A 281 -10.93 13.48 50.12
N THR A 282 -12.26 13.39 50.01
CA THR A 282 -12.96 12.34 49.24
C THR A 282 -12.64 12.43 47.74
N ILE A 283 -12.62 13.64 47.17
CA ILE A 283 -12.29 13.86 45.76
C ILE A 283 -10.80 13.60 45.50
N GLU A 284 -9.90 14.08 46.37
CA GLU A 284 -8.45 13.85 46.25
C GLU A 284 -8.10 12.35 46.34
N GLN A 285 -8.78 11.59 47.21
CA GLN A 285 -8.63 10.14 47.29
C GLN A 285 -9.12 9.45 46.01
N SER A 286 -10.24 9.90 45.44
CA SER A 286 -10.79 9.35 44.19
C SER A 286 -9.86 9.64 43.00
N LEU A 287 -9.26 10.84 42.93
CA LEU A 287 -8.23 11.18 41.94
C LEU A 287 -7.00 10.28 42.04
N ALA A 288 -6.50 10.04 43.26
CA ALA A 288 -5.37 9.14 43.48
C ALA A 288 -5.68 7.70 43.05
N GLN A 289 -6.93 7.25 43.25
CA GLN A 289 -7.38 5.93 42.82
C GLN A 289 -7.44 5.81 41.29
N VAL A 290 -7.99 6.81 40.58
CA VAL A 290 -8.00 6.80 39.11
C VAL A 290 -6.56 6.83 38.55
N ALA A 291 -5.69 7.67 39.10
CA ALA A 291 -4.28 7.75 38.68
C ALA A 291 -3.53 6.42 38.88
N ARG A 292 -3.83 5.69 39.96
CA ARG A 292 -3.26 4.37 40.23
C ARG A 292 -3.76 3.31 39.25
N VAL A 293 -5.07 3.23 39.00
CA VAL A 293 -5.67 2.21 38.13
C VAL A 293 -5.32 2.47 36.66
N ARG A 294 -5.10 3.73 36.27
CA ARG A 294 -4.62 4.12 34.93
C ARG A 294 -3.32 3.42 34.54
N GLY A 295 -2.42 3.17 35.50
CA GLY A 295 -1.14 2.48 35.27
C GLY A 295 -1.26 0.96 35.13
N GLN A 296 -2.47 0.40 35.19
CA GLN A 296 -2.74 -1.03 35.09
C GLN A 296 -3.37 -1.39 33.73
N SER A 297 -3.41 -2.68 33.41
CA SER A 297 -3.90 -3.18 32.11
C SER A 297 -5.41 -3.49 32.08
N ASP A 298 -6.19 -3.01 33.04
CA ASP A 298 -7.62 -3.32 33.16
C ASP A 298 -8.50 -2.09 32.84
N HIS A 299 -9.08 -2.09 31.64
CA HIS A 299 -9.94 -1.00 31.18
C HIS A 299 -11.30 -0.93 31.90
N LEU A 300 -11.79 -2.06 32.46
CA LEU A 300 -13.06 -2.09 33.21
C LEU A 300 -12.87 -1.48 34.59
N ALA A 301 -11.79 -1.84 35.27
CA ALA A 301 -11.42 -1.22 36.54
C ALA A 301 -11.19 0.28 36.39
N LEU A 302 -10.56 0.72 35.29
CA LEU A 302 -10.33 2.14 35.02
C LEU A 302 -11.64 2.90 34.78
N ARG A 303 -12.56 2.36 33.98
CA ARG A 303 -13.89 2.96 33.77
C ARG A 303 -14.69 3.07 35.07
N ALA A 304 -14.68 2.02 35.89
CA ALA A 304 -15.35 2.04 37.20
C ALA A 304 -14.76 3.11 38.14
N ALA A 305 -13.44 3.27 38.15
CA ALA A 305 -12.77 4.31 38.95
C ALA A 305 -13.13 5.73 38.44
N VAL A 306 -13.18 5.93 37.13
CA VAL A 306 -13.61 7.19 36.51
C VAL A 306 -15.06 7.52 36.84
N GLU A 307 -15.97 6.54 36.77
CA GLU A 307 -17.37 6.72 37.17
C GLU A 307 -17.50 7.08 38.66
N ALA A 308 -16.72 6.45 39.53
CA ALA A 308 -16.69 6.76 40.95
C ALA A 308 -16.22 8.20 41.21
N LEU A 309 -15.18 8.66 40.48
CA LEU A 309 -14.70 10.04 40.53
C LEU A 309 -15.79 11.02 40.06
N ASN A 310 -16.46 10.73 38.94
CA ASN A 310 -17.55 11.57 38.44
C ASN A 310 -18.66 11.74 39.49
N ARG A 311 -19.12 10.64 40.11
CA ARG A 311 -20.12 10.69 41.20
C ARG A 311 -19.64 11.50 42.40
N ALA A 312 -18.38 11.34 42.80
CA ALA A 312 -17.80 12.11 43.91
C ALA A 312 -17.70 13.61 43.61
N THR A 313 -17.63 14.00 42.33
CA THR A 313 -17.52 15.40 41.90
C THR A 313 -18.85 16.03 41.43
N GLU A 314 -19.93 15.27 41.37
CA GLU A 314 -21.21 15.68 40.78
C GLU A 314 -21.84 16.87 41.53
N ASP A 315 -21.91 16.79 42.86
CA ASP A 315 -22.43 17.88 43.71
C ASP A 315 -21.54 19.13 43.64
N PHE A 316 -20.21 18.94 43.62
CA PHE A 316 -19.25 20.04 43.45
C PHE A 316 -19.42 20.74 42.09
N ALA A 317 -19.59 19.96 41.01
CA ALA A 317 -19.82 20.49 39.67
C ALA A 317 -21.14 21.27 39.60
N SER A 318 -22.21 20.77 40.21
CA SER A 318 -23.51 21.47 40.28
C SER A 318 -23.38 22.82 41.00
N ARG A 319 -22.76 22.85 42.19
CA ARG A 319 -22.54 24.10 42.94
C ARG A 319 -21.71 25.13 42.16
N ARG A 320 -20.73 24.67 41.38
CA ARG A 320 -19.88 25.51 40.53
C ARG A 320 -20.67 26.07 39.34
N MET A 321 -21.52 25.25 38.71
CA MET A 321 -22.38 25.66 37.59
C MET A 321 -23.40 26.72 38.03
N ASP A 322 -24.12 26.47 39.12
CA ASP A 322 -25.10 27.41 39.67
C ASP A 322 -24.48 28.77 39.98
N ARG A 323 -23.26 28.78 40.51
CA ARG A 323 -22.49 30.01 40.77
C ARG A 323 -22.01 30.71 39.51
N SER A 324 -21.55 29.97 38.51
CA SER A 324 -21.18 30.55 37.21
C SER A 324 -22.38 31.24 36.54
N VAL A 325 -23.56 30.63 36.64
CA VAL A 325 -24.83 31.18 36.13
C VAL A 325 -25.25 32.41 36.93
N ALA A 326 -25.19 32.36 38.26
CA ALA A 326 -25.46 33.52 39.12
C ALA A 326 -24.51 34.69 38.84
N ARG A 327 -23.22 34.42 38.61
CA ARG A 327 -22.20 35.44 38.27
C ARG A 327 -22.41 36.02 36.88
N ALA A 328 -22.85 35.22 35.90
CA ALA A 328 -23.17 35.66 34.55
C ALA A 328 -24.47 36.49 34.50
N LEU A 329 -25.46 36.17 35.34
CA LEU A 329 -26.71 36.91 35.48
C LEU A 329 -26.54 38.23 36.25
N ALA A 330 -25.68 38.28 37.26
CA ALA A 330 -25.36 39.52 38.00
C ALA A 330 -24.67 40.59 37.13
N GLY A 331 -24.11 40.21 35.97
CA GLY A 331 -23.43 41.10 35.02
C GLY A 331 -24.32 41.68 33.90
N LYS A 332 -25.58 41.24 33.76
CA LYS A 332 -26.51 41.78 32.75
C LYS A 332 -27.58 42.64 33.43
N ARG A 333 -27.47 43.97 33.29
CA ARG A 333 -28.59 44.90 33.58
C ARG A 333 -29.75 44.59 32.64
N VAL A 334 -30.97 44.66 33.16
CA VAL A 334 -32.25 44.31 32.52
C VAL A 334 -32.69 45.32 31.44
N ASP A 335 -31.85 46.28 31.04
CA ASP A 335 -32.24 47.40 30.15
C ASP A 335 -31.97 47.17 28.65
N ALA A 336 -31.90 45.92 28.17
CA ALA A 336 -31.61 45.62 26.76
C ALA A 336 -32.72 44.85 26.03
N PHE A 337 -33.95 44.89 26.54
CA PHE A 337 -35.14 44.41 25.82
C PHE A 337 -36.28 45.43 25.98
N GLN A 338 -36.22 46.52 25.22
CA GLN A 338 -37.36 47.30 24.75
C GLN A 338 -37.01 47.97 23.43
#